data_AF-A0A2V8EYZ1-F1
#
_entry.id   AF-A0A2V8EYZ1-F1
#
_cell.length_a   1.000
_cell.length_b   1.000
_cell.length_c   1.000
_cell.angle_alpha   90.00
_cell.angle_beta   90.00
_cell.angle_gamma   90.00
#
_symmetry.space_group_name_H-M   'P 1'
#
loop_
_entity.id
_entity.type
_entity.pdbx_description
1 polymer ?
#
loop_
_entity_poly.entity_id
_entity_poly.type
_entity_poly.pdbx_seq_one_letter_code
_entity_poly.pdbx_strand_id
1 'polypeptide(L)'
;MIDHAMTTTTFALEGYRTTKTLGVVRGVTVRSRSVIGTLGASLQTLIGGNITLLTELCEKTRADAFALMLEHAHQLGANAVVGVRYDATEVMAGVTEVLCYGTALVVARV
;
A
#
# COMPACT_ATOMS: atom_id res chain seq x y z
N MET A 1 -6.78 5.84 -14.04
CA MET A 1 -6.08 5.05 -13.01
C MET A 1 -4.61 4.94 -13.39
N ILE A 2 -3.68 5.20 -12.47
CA ILE A 2 -2.24 5.10 -12.70
C ILE A 2 -1.86 3.62 -12.79
N ASP A 3 -1.06 3.23 -13.79
CA ASP A 3 -0.56 1.86 -13.94
C ASP A 3 0.42 1.52 -12.80
N HIS A 4 0.37 0.30 -12.27
CA HIS A 4 1.32 -0.18 -11.27
C HIS A 4 2.78 -0.02 -11.73
N ALA A 5 3.07 -0.22 -13.02
CA ALA A 5 4.40 -0.03 -13.59
C ALA A 5 4.90 1.43 -13.53
N MET A 6 3.99 2.40 -13.34
CA MET A 6 4.31 3.81 -13.12
C MET A 6 4.52 4.14 -11.63
N THR A 7 4.80 3.12 -10.83
CA THR A 7 5.20 3.28 -9.42
C THR A 7 6.55 2.67 -9.12
N THR A 8 7.24 3.21 -8.12
CA THR A 8 8.53 2.65 -7.68
C THR A 8 8.82 3.01 -6.24
N THR A 9 9.60 2.15 -5.58
CA THR A 9 10.20 2.45 -4.28
C THR A 9 11.46 3.33 -4.41
N THR A 10 12.02 3.48 -5.62
CA THR A 10 13.10 4.43 -5.90
C THR A 10 12.56 5.86 -6.03
N PHE A 11 13.41 6.84 -6.32
CA PHE A 11 13.00 8.25 -6.44
C PHE A 11 12.87 8.75 -7.89
N ALA A 12 13.01 7.87 -8.88
CA ALA A 12 12.88 8.20 -10.30
C ALA A 12 12.41 6.97 -11.11
N LEU A 13 11.84 7.21 -12.30
CA LEU A 13 11.46 6.16 -13.24
C LEU A 13 12.43 6.18 -14.42
N GLU A 14 13.09 5.06 -14.70
CA GLU A 14 14.01 4.94 -15.84
C GLU A 14 13.27 5.15 -17.18
N GLY A 15 13.88 5.91 -18.09
CA GLY A 15 13.26 6.27 -19.38
C GLY A 15 12.17 7.34 -19.28
N TYR A 16 11.97 7.94 -18.10
CA TYR A 16 11.02 9.03 -17.88
C TYR A 16 11.70 10.25 -17.25
N ARG A 17 11.23 11.43 -17.61
CA ARG A 17 11.60 12.71 -16.99
C ARG A 17 10.41 13.30 -16.26
N THR A 18 10.62 13.73 -15.02
CA THR A 18 9.63 14.49 -14.24
C THR A 18 9.39 15.87 -14.85
N THR A 19 8.13 16.19 -15.12
CA THR A 19 7.69 17.51 -15.61
C THR A 19 7.01 18.32 -14.52
N LYS A 20 6.35 17.67 -13.55
CA LYS A 20 5.76 18.31 -12.36
C LYS A 20 5.81 17.39 -11.15
N THR A 21 6.03 17.96 -9.97
CA THR A 21 5.86 17.29 -8.67
C THR A 21 4.58 17.79 -8.02
N LEU A 22 3.72 16.87 -7.60
CA LEU A 22 2.40 17.16 -7.04
C LEU A 22 2.32 16.97 -5.52
N GLY A 23 3.42 16.54 -4.90
CA GLY A 23 3.54 16.36 -3.46
C GLY A 23 3.18 14.98 -2.97
N VAL A 24 2.91 14.87 -1.68
CA VAL A 24 2.72 13.59 -0.98
C VAL A 24 1.34 13.00 -1.27
N VAL A 25 1.31 11.70 -1.54
CA VAL A 25 0.09 10.92 -1.69
C VAL A 25 0.08 9.72 -0.75
N ARG A 26 -1.12 9.26 -0.40
CA ARG A 26 -1.37 8.29 0.66
C ARG A 26 -2.68 7.56 0.45
N GLY A 27 -2.69 6.30 0.86
CA GLY A 27 -3.87 5.47 1.04
C GLY A 27 -3.80 4.77 2.39
N VAL A 28 -4.90 4.79 3.14
CA VAL A 28 -4.99 4.26 4.50
C VAL A 28 -6.10 3.23 4.54
N THR A 29 -5.81 2.08 5.15
CA THR A 29 -6.82 1.05 5.45
C THR A 29 -6.65 0.58 6.88
N VAL A 30 -7.76 0.21 7.53
CA VAL A 30 -7.77 -0.24 8.92
C VAL A 30 -8.46 -1.59 9.00
N ARG A 31 -7.83 -2.57 9.64
CA ARG A 31 -8.35 -3.94 9.78
C ARG A 31 -8.34 -4.39 11.23
N SER A 32 -9.45 -4.98 11.66
CA SER A 32 -9.59 -5.58 12.99
C SER A 32 -9.29 -7.07 12.95
N ARG A 33 -8.39 -7.52 13.85
CA ARG A 33 -8.12 -8.90 14.25
C ARG A 33 -9.39 -9.65 14.68
N SER A 34 -10.45 -8.96 15.11
CA SER A 34 -11.73 -9.59 15.48
C SER A 34 -12.60 -9.98 14.27
N VAL A 35 -12.42 -9.30 13.12
CA VAL A 35 -12.98 -9.72 11.82
C VAL A 35 -12.15 -10.87 11.21
N ILE A 36 -10.94 -11.06 11.73
CA ILE A 36 -9.92 -12.03 11.32
C ILE A 36 -10.03 -13.22 12.28
N GLY A 37 -11.03 -14.06 12.06
CA GLY A 37 -11.44 -15.20 12.88
C GLY A 37 -10.41 -15.70 13.92
N THR A 38 -10.68 -15.39 15.19
CA THR A 38 -9.95 -15.84 16.39
C THR A 38 -9.91 -17.38 16.56
N LEU A 39 -10.57 -18.13 15.67
CA LEU A 39 -10.68 -19.58 15.73
C LEU A 39 -9.80 -20.34 14.71
N GLY A 40 -9.33 -19.69 13.63
CA GLY A 40 -8.49 -20.35 12.60
C GLY A 40 -6.99 -20.17 12.83
N ALA A 41 -6.57 -18.98 13.28
CA ALA A 41 -5.17 -18.65 13.49
C ALA A 41 -4.58 -19.39 14.71
N SER A 42 -5.36 -19.53 15.80
CA SER A 42 -4.92 -20.23 17.03
C SER A 42 -4.59 -21.70 16.81
N LEU A 43 -5.28 -22.38 15.87
CA LEU A 43 -4.99 -23.76 15.51
C LEU A 43 -3.73 -23.89 14.63
N GLN A 44 -3.45 -22.92 13.75
CA GLN A 44 -2.23 -22.92 12.93
C GLN A 44 -0.97 -22.56 13.72
N THR A 45 -1.05 -21.70 14.75
CA THR A 45 0.10 -21.39 15.61
C THR A 45 0.59 -22.60 16.41
N LEU A 46 -0.31 -23.54 16.75
CA LEU A 46 -0.01 -24.74 17.53
C LEU A 46 0.75 -25.82 16.74
N ILE A 47 0.59 -25.85 15.42
CA ILE A 47 1.18 -26.88 14.55
C ILE A 47 2.56 -26.43 14.02
N GLY A 48 2.85 -25.12 14.04
CA GLY A 48 4.08 -24.54 13.51
C GLY A 48 4.07 -24.50 11.98
N GLY A 49 4.22 -23.31 11.41
CA GLY A 49 4.23 -23.09 9.97
C GLY A 49 3.86 -21.65 9.57
N ASN A 50 3.93 -21.34 8.27
CA ASN A 50 3.41 -20.09 7.73
C ASN A 50 1.91 -19.98 7.98
N ILE A 51 1.47 -18.87 8.56
CA ILE A 51 0.05 -18.61 8.79
C ILE A 51 -0.53 -18.03 7.50
N THR A 52 -0.74 -18.87 6.49
CA THR A 52 -1.13 -18.47 5.11
C THR A 52 -2.33 -17.53 5.11
N LEU A 53 -3.32 -17.77 5.98
CA LEU A 53 -4.48 -16.92 6.12
C LEU A 53 -4.11 -15.49 6.53
N LEU A 54 -3.21 -15.32 7.51
CA LEU A 54 -2.75 -14.00 7.93
C LEU A 54 -1.92 -13.33 6.83
N THR A 55 -1.10 -14.09 6.10
CA THR A 55 -0.34 -13.57 4.95
C THR A 55 -1.29 -13.04 3.87
N GLU A 56 -2.28 -13.83 3.44
CA GLU A 56 -3.27 -13.41 2.43
C GLU A 56 -4.03 -12.14 2.86
N LEU A 57 -4.37 -12.04 4.14
CA LEU A 57 -5.02 -10.86 4.69
C LEU A 57 -4.11 -9.63 4.65
N CYS A 58 -2.83 -9.78 5.02
CA CYS A 58 -1.86 -8.70 4.93
C CYS A 58 -1.66 -8.24 3.48
N GLU A 59 -1.56 -9.17 2.53
CA GLU A 59 -1.42 -8.86 1.10
C GLU A 59 -2.65 -8.11 0.59
N LYS A 60 -3.87 -8.60 0.88
CA LYS A 60 -5.10 -7.91 0.51
C LYS A 60 -5.17 -6.50 1.10
N THR A 61 -4.80 -6.35 2.36
CA THR A 61 -4.83 -5.07 3.06
C THR A 61 -3.84 -4.08 2.43
N ARG A 62 -2.62 -4.51 2.08
CA ARG A 62 -1.65 -3.68 1.38
C ARG A 62 -2.12 -3.30 -0.03
N ALA A 63 -2.72 -4.24 -0.76
CA ALA A 63 -3.30 -3.97 -2.08
C ALA A 63 -4.41 -2.89 -2.02
N ASP A 64 -5.28 -2.96 -1.02
CA ASP A 64 -6.33 -1.95 -0.79
C ASP A 64 -5.69 -0.56 -0.49
N ALA A 65 -4.69 -0.50 0.39
CA ALA A 65 -3.99 0.75 0.72
C ALA A 65 -3.27 1.35 -0.50
N PHE A 66 -2.65 0.50 -1.33
CA PHE A 66 -1.98 0.90 -2.56
C PHE A 66 -2.97 1.50 -3.56
N ALA A 67 -4.11 0.84 -3.78
CA ALA A 67 -5.15 1.33 -4.69
C ALA A 67 -5.67 2.71 -4.25
N LEU A 68 -5.87 2.92 -2.93
CA LEU A 68 -6.26 4.22 -2.38
C LEU A 68 -5.17 5.29 -2.58
N MET A 69 -3.89 4.94 -2.46
CA MET A 69 -2.78 5.86 -2.75
C MET A 69 -2.77 6.28 -4.23
N LEU A 70 -2.99 5.32 -5.14
CA LEU A 70 -3.08 5.60 -6.58
C LEU A 70 -4.28 6.45 -6.94
N GLU A 71 -5.42 6.21 -6.30
CA GLU A 71 -6.63 7.02 -6.48
C GLU A 71 -6.39 8.46 -6.02
N HIS A 72 -5.78 8.65 -4.85
CA HIS A 72 -5.40 10.00 -4.41
C HIS A 72 -4.42 10.68 -5.37
N ALA A 73 -3.43 9.96 -5.89
CA ALA A 73 -2.51 10.50 -6.90
C ALA A 73 -3.23 10.87 -8.20
N HIS A 74 -4.19 10.04 -8.63
CA HIS A 74 -5.01 10.30 -9.80
C HIS A 74 -5.86 11.57 -9.64
N GLN A 75 -6.46 11.79 -8.46
CA GLN A 75 -7.22 12.99 -8.13
C GLN A 75 -6.39 14.28 -8.19
N LEU A 76 -5.09 14.20 -7.94
CA LEU A 76 -4.15 15.31 -8.11
C LEU A 76 -3.66 15.51 -9.55
N GLY A 77 -4.07 14.65 -10.49
CA GLY A 77 -3.64 14.67 -11.88
C GLY A 77 -2.27 14.03 -12.13
N ALA A 78 -1.79 13.20 -11.21
CA ALA A 78 -0.54 12.48 -11.36
C ALA A 78 -0.66 11.34 -12.38
N ASN A 79 0.46 11.00 -13.04
CA ASN A 79 0.59 9.80 -13.86
C ASN A 79 1.66 8.83 -13.35
N ALA A 80 2.33 9.14 -12.25
CA ALA A 80 3.33 8.30 -11.59
C ALA A 80 3.40 8.58 -10.08
N VAL A 81 3.87 7.60 -9.31
CA VAL A 81 4.18 7.75 -7.88
C VAL A 81 5.55 7.14 -7.57
N VAL A 82 6.49 7.94 -7.08
CA VAL A 82 7.83 7.48 -6.68
C VAL A 82 7.96 7.46 -5.16
N GLY A 83 9.00 6.78 -4.66
CA GLY A 83 9.28 6.70 -3.22
C GLY A 83 8.18 5.97 -2.47
N VAL A 84 7.52 4.99 -3.09
CA VAL A 84 6.41 4.26 -2.46
C VAL A 84 6.91 3.50 -1.23
N ARG A 85 6.22 3.67 -0.11
CA ARG A 85 6.51 3.00 1.17
C ARG A 85 5.21 2.52 1.81
N TYR A 86 5.36 1.51 2.66
CA TYR A 86 4.30 1.05 3.54
C TYR A 86 4.71 1.27 4.99
N ASP A 87 3.74 1.60 5.81
CA ASP A 87 3.83 1.56 7.26
C ASP A 87 2.61 0.81 7.82
N ALA A 88 2.76 0.24 9.01
CA ALA A 88 1.68 -0.45 9.70
C ALA A 88 1.76 -0.20 11.20
N THR A 89 0.66 0.30 11.75
CA THR A 89 0.58 0.72 13.16
C THR A 89 -0.62 0.06 13.82
N GLU A 90 -0.42 -0.52 14.99
CA GLU A 90 -1.55 -0.94 15.82
C GLU A 90 -2.16 0.29 16.50
N VAL A 91 -3.36 0.69 16.07
CA VAL A 91 -4.04 1.91 16.55
C VAL A 91 -4.89 1.66 17.79
N MET A 92 -5.32 0.40 17.99
CA MET A 92 -5.94 -0.09 19.23
C MET A 92 -5.75 -1.60 19.29
N ALA A 93 -5.91 -2.19 20.48
CA ALA A 93 -5.75 -3.62 20.67
C ALA A 93 -6.61 -4.42 19.67
N GLY A 94 -5.94 -5.20 18.82
CA GLY A 94 -6.65 -5.98 17.82
C GLY A 94 -6.90 -5.23 16.52
N VAL A 95 -6.39 -4.02 16.29
CA VAL A 95 -6.73 -3.24 15.08
C VAL A 95 -5.49 -2.57 14.52
N THR A 96 -5.18 -2.88 13.27
CA THR A 96 -3.98 -2.41 12.58
C THR A 96 -4.37 -1.49 11.43
N GLU A 97 -3.79 -0.29 11.42
CA GLU A 97 -3.71 0.58 10.27
C GLU A 97 -2.59 0.12 9.34
N VAL A 98 -2.84 0.15 8.04
CA VAL A 98 -1.82 0.04 7.01
C VAL A 98 -1.89 1.30 6.15
N LEU A 99 -0.77 2.02 6.12
CA LEU A 99 -0.56 3.23 5.33
C LEU A 99 0.35 2.89 4.15
N CYS A 100 -0.06 3.25 2.93
CA CYS A 100 0.79 3.27 1.75
C CYS A 100 0.96 4.73 1.31
N TYR A 101 2.19 5.19 1.09
CA TYR A 101 2.45 6.59 0.72
C TYR A 101 3.62 6.74 -0.26
N GLY A 102 3.70 7.89 -0.92
CA GLY A 102 4.76 8.23 -1.87
C GLY A 102 4.65 9.66 -2.36
N THR A 103 5.40 10.00 -3.41
CA THR A 103 5.35 11.32 -4.07
C THR A 103 4.73 11.22 -5.45
N ALA A 104 3.63 11.94 -5.67
CA ALA A 104 2.94 12.00 -6.94
C ALA A 104 3.65 12.93 -7.94
N LEU A 105 3.81 12.46 -9.16
CA LEU A 105 4.50 13.15 -10.24
C LEU A 105 3.67 13.16 -11.53
N VAL A 106 3.96 14.14 -12.39
CA VAL A 106 3.70 14.06 -13.82
C VAL A 106 5.03 13.81 -14.52
N VAL A 107 5.12 12.75 -15.31
CA VAL A 107 6.32 12.35 -16.06
C VAL A 107 6.03 12.22 -17.55
N ALA A 108 7.07 12.38 -18.37
CA ALA A 108 7.04 12.15 -19.81
C ALA A 108 8.17 11.21 -20.22
N ARG A 109 7.93 10.34 -21.22
CA ARG A 109 8.94 9.43 -21.75
C ARG A 109 10.06 10.23 -22.43
N VAL A 110 11.30 9.82 -22.20
CA VAL A 110 12.50 10.37 -22.85
C VAL A 110 12.81 9.59 -24.13
#